data_AF-A0A367LU95-F1
#
_entry.id   AF-A0A367LU95-F1
#
_cell.length_a   1.000
_cell.length_b   1.000
_cell.length_c   1.000
_cell.angle_alpha   90.00
_cell.angle_beta   90.00
_cell.angle_gamma   90.00
#
_symmetry.space_group_name_H-M   'P 1'
#
loop_
_entity.id
_entity.type
_entity.pdbx_description
1 polymer ?
#
loop_
_entity_poly.entity_id
_entity_poly.type
_entity_poly.pdbx_seq_one_letter_code
_entity_poly.pdbx_strand_id
1 'polypeptide(L)'
;LAAGVEPEMEALALNGGSFYDYYRTRDGRWFSVGSLEPQFMQQFCAAIGRPELASRGLSPKPEEQRALKREIEMEFEKRDFAEWQAVFAAL
;
A
#
# COMPACT_ATOMS: atom_id res chain seq x y z
N LEU A 1 -11.19 24.44 -0.15
CA LEU A 1 -10.35 23.34 0.38
C LEU A 1 -9.50 23.88 1.51
N ALA A 2 -9.26 23.10 2.57
CA ALA A 2 -8.44 23.54 3.70
C ALA A 2 -7.01 23.85 3.24
N ALA A 3 -6.41 24.93 3.77
CA ALA A 3 -5.03 25.39 3.54
C ALA A 3 -4.66 26.02 2.18
N GLY A 4 -5.56 26.15 1.20
CA GLY A 4 -5.30 26.91 -0.03
C GLY A 4 -4.26 26.30 -0.99
N VAL A 5 -3.89 25.04 -0.78
CA VAL A 5 -3.05 24.25 -1.67
C VAL A 5 -3.96 23.30 -2.46
N GLU A 6 -3.85 23.34 -3.78
CA GLU A 6 -4.50 22.33 -4.63
C GLU A 6 -3.68 21.04 -4.61
N PRO A 7 -4.27 19.90 -4.26
CA PRO A 7 -3.56 18.63 -4.26
C PRO A 7 -3.33 18.14 -5.69
N GLU A 8 -2.08 17.88 -6.03
CA GLU A 8 -1.72 17.15 -7.26
C GLU A 8 -1.96 15.64 -7.10
N MET A 9 -2.16 14.93 -8.22
CA MET A 9 -2.33 13.47 -8.21
C MET A 9 -1.09 12.79 -7.65
N GLU A 10 -1.28 11.82 -6.75
CA GLU A 10 -0.19 11.03 -6.12
C GLU A 10 0.88 11.86 -5.39
N ALA A 11 0.56 13.07 -4.92
CA ALA A 11 1.52 13.98 -4.31
C ALA A 11 1.51 14.01 -2.77
N LEU A 12 0.43 13.53 -2.14
CA LEU A 12 0.17 13.60 -0.70
C LEU A 12 -0.01 12.19 -0.10
N ALA A 13 0.19 12.09 1.21
CA ALA A 13 0.16 10.82 1.93
C ALA A 13 -1.15 10.03 1.77
N LEU A 14 -2.28 10.69 1.48
CA LEU A 14 -3.60 10.07 1.37
C LEU A 14 -4.16 10.06 -0.06
N ASN A 15 -3.37 10.43 -1.07
CA ASN A 15 -3.83 10.47 -2.46
C ASN A 15 -2.88 9.76 -3.44
N GLY A 16 -2.11 8.78 -2.96
CA GLY A 16 -1.16 7.97 -3.76
C GLY A 16 0.31 8.38 -3.63
N GLY A 17 0.62 9.42 -2.85
CA GLY A 17 1.99 9.85 -2.54
C GLY A 17 2.68 9.04 -1.42
N SER A 18 1.99 8.02 -0.89
CA SER A 18 2.52 7.05 0.06
C SER A 18 2.15 5.63 -0.38
N PHE A 19 2.40 4.62 0.46
CA PHE A 19 1.86 3.27 0.23
C PHE A 19 0.32 3.19 0.32
N TYR A 20 -0.34 4.26 0.76
CA TYR A 20 -1.80 4.39 0.67
C TYR A 20 -2.18 4.61 -0.80
N ASP A 21 -2.49 3.53 -1.51
CA ASP A 21 -2.75 3.57 -2.94
C ASP A 21 -3.51 2.33 -3.45
N TYR A 22 -3.72 2.29 -4.77
CA TYR A 22 -4.22 1.15 -5.52
C TYR A 22 -3.09 0.28 -6.07
N TYR A 23 -3.20 -1.02 -5.85
CA TYR A 23 -2.22 -2.01 -6.29
C TYR A 23 -2.84 -2.98 -7.28
N ARG A 24 -2.17 -3.16 -8.42
CA ARG A 24 -2.62 -4.03 -9.51
C ARG A 24 -2.24 -5.49 -9.21
N THR A 25 -3.19 -6.39 -9.39
CA THR A 25 -2.98 -7.83 -9.32
C THR A 25 -2.52 -8.38 -10.66
N ARG A 26 -2.01 -9.63 -10.67
CA ARG A 26 -1.52 -10.30 -11.88
C ARG A 26 -2.55 -10.33 -13.02
N ASP A 27 -3.82 -10.57 -12.69
CA ASP A 27 -4.95 -10.60 -13.63
C ASP A 27 -5.49 -9.20 -14.03
N GLY A 28 -4.81 -8.13 -13.60
CA GLY A 28 -5.12 -6.76 -13.99
C GLY A 28 -6.27 -6.10 -13.24
N ARG A 29 -6.73 -6.72 -12.15
CA ARG A 29 -7.66 -6.10 -11.20
C ARG A 29 -6.88 -5.32 -10.15
N TRP A 30 -7.58 -4.62 -9.26
CA TRP A 30 -6.97 -3.65 -8.34
C TRP A 30 -7.52 -3.79 -6.93
N PHE A 31 -6.64 -3.64 -5.94
CA PHE A 31 -7.00 -3.47 -4.53
C PHE A 31 -6.65 -2.06 -4.07
N SER A 32 -7.50 -1.48 -3.21
CA SER A 32 -7.15 -0.28 -2.44
C SER A 32 -6.52 -0.71 -1.12
N VAL A 33 -5.35 -0.16 -0.79
CA VAL A 33 -4.66 -0.41 0.49
C VAL A 33 -4.70 0.86 1.31
N GLY A 34 -5.30 0.76 2.50
CA GLY A 34 -5.49 1.89 3.41
C GLY A 34 -4.92 1.71 4.81
N SER A 35 -3.99 0.77 5.00
CA SER A 35 -3.53 0.27 6.30
C SER A 35 -2.54 1.23 7.02
N LEU A 36 -2.95 2.47 7.28
CA LEU A 36 -2.09 3.51 7.87
C LEU A 36 -1.76 3.27 9.35
N GLU A 37 -2.69 2.68 10.11
CA GLU A 37 -2.47 2.40 11.51
C GLU A 37 -1.44 1.27 11.69
N PRO A 38 -0.49 1.39 12.64
CA PRO A 38 0.62 0.45 12.78
C PRO A 38 0.20 -1.03 12.85
N GLN A 39 -0.87 -1.33 13.59
CA GLN A 39 -1.39 -2.69 13.74
C GLN A 39 -1.95 -3.27 12.43
N PHE A 40 -2.56 -2.45 11.58
CA PHE A 40 -3.07 -2.88 10.28
C PHE A 40 -1.95 -2.99 9.27
N MET A 41 -0.97 -2.08 9.30
CA MET A 41 0.23 -2.16 8.47
C MET A 41 1.01 -3.44 8.75
N GLN A 42 1.19 -3.81 10.02
CA GLN A 42 1.85 -5.05 10.41
C GLN A 42 1.14 -6.30 9.87
N GLN A 43 -0.18 -6.38 10.06
CA GLN A 43 -0.98 -7.51 9.55
C GLN A 43 -0.96 -7.57 8.02
N PHE A 44 -1.09 -6.43 7.36
CA PHE A 44 -1.01 -6.34 5.90
C PHE A 44 0.35 -6.81 5.36
N CYS A 45 1.45 -6.27 5.90
CA CYS A 45 2.80 -6.67 5.50
C CYS A 45 3.07 -8.15 5.76
N ALA A 46 2.56 -8.71 6.87
CA ALA A 46 2.64 -10.14 7.14
C ALA A 46 1.84 -10.96 6.10
N ALA A 47 0.63 -10.52 5.74
CA ALA A 47 -0.24 -11.20 4.78
C ALA A 47 0.36 -11.26 3.36
N ILE A 48 1.05 -10.20 2.93
CA ILE A 48 1.79 -10.19 1.65
C ILE A 48 3.17 -10.88 1.75
N GLY A 49 3.52 -11.44 2.92
CA GLY A 49 4.76 -12.20 3.12
C GLY A 49 6.02 -11.35 3.31
N ARG A 50 5.87 -10.05 3.61
CA ARG A 50 6.96 -9.07 3.76
C ARG A 50 6.86 -8.30 5.09
N PRO A 51 6.83 -8.96 6.26
CA PRO A 51 6.61 -8.31 7.55
C PRO A 51 7.62 -7.20 7.89
N GLU A 52 8.83 -7.27 7.34
CA GLU A 52 9.88 -6.27 7.51
C GLU A 52 9.53 -4.89 6.95
N LEU A 53 8.62 -4.83 5.97
CA LEU A 53 8.16 -3.58 5.36
C LEU A 53 7.31 -2.72 6.31
N ALA A 54 6.70 -3.32 7.34
CA ALA A 54 5.81 -2.61 8.26
C ALA A 54 6.51 -1.45 8.99
N SER A 55 7.82 -1.61 9.25
CA SER A 55 8.66 -0.57 9.88
C SER A 55 8.78 0.72 9.04
N ARG A 56 8.52 0.63 7.73
CA ARG A 56 8.69 1.74 6.77
C ARG A 56 7.41 2.53 6.54
N GLY A 57 6.24 2.02 6.96
CA GLY A 57 4.94 2.62 6.69
C GLY A 57 4.80 4.06 7.20
N LEU A 58 5.43 4.38 8.33
CA LEU A 58 5.41 5.71 8.96
C LEU A 58 6.59 6.61 8.55
N SER A 59 7.42 6.18 7.60
CA SER A 59 8.57 7.01 7.22
C SER A 59 8.10 8.33 6.62
N PRO A 60 8.59 9.49 7.13
CA PRO A 60 8.27 10.80 6.57
C PRO A 60 9.04 11.08 5.27
N LYS A 61 9.95 10.18 4.85
CA LYS A 61 10.82 10.37 3.71
C LYS A 61 10.17 9.88 2.41
N PRO A 62 9.99 10.74 1.39
CA PRO A 62 9.36 10.36 0.14
C PRO A 62 10.05 9.21 -0.60
N GLU A 63 11.38 9.12 -0.54
CA GLU A 63 12.14 8.04 -1.16
C GLU A 63 11.89 6.67 -0.51
N GLU A 64 11.70 6.62 0.81
CA GLU A 64 11.38 5.39 1.52
C GLU A 64 9.93 4.96 1.22
N GLN A 65 9.01 5.93 1.11
CA GLN A 65 7.62 5.67 0.68
C GLN A 65 7.54 5.13 -0.75
N ARG A 66 8.29 5.72 -1.70
CA ARG A 66 8.37 5.20 -3.08
C ARG A 66 8.94 3.78 -3.13
N ALA A 67 9.98 3.50 -2.36
CA ALA A 67 10.56 2.16 -2.28
C ALA A 67 9.56 1.15 -1.68
N LEU A 68 8.85 1.53 -0.62
CA LEU A 68 7.80 0.72 -0.01
C LEU A 68 6.66 0.43 -0.99
N LYS A 69 6.15 1.45 -1.68
CA LYS A 69 5.10 1.30 -2.70
C LYS A 69 5.52 0.29 -3.77
N ARG A 70 6.75 0.41 -4.29
CA ARG A 70 7.28 -0.52 -5.29
C ARG A 70 7.40 -1.97 -4.78
N GLU A 71 7.81 -2.17 -3.54
CA GLU A 71 7.86 -3.52 -2.95
C GLU A 71 6.47 -4.12 -2.84
N ILE A 72 5.47 -3.34 -2.43
CA ILE A 72 4.08 -3.79 -2.33
C ILE A 72 3.51 -4.11 -3.73
N GLU A 73 3.75 -3.26 -4.73
CA GLU A 73 3.37 -3.51 -6.14
C GLU A 73 3.92 -4.86 -6.63
N MET A 74 5.21 -5.10 -6.41
CA MET A 74 5.84 -6.37 -6.81
C MET A 74 5.22 -7.58 -6.12
N GLU A 75 4.77 -7.47 -4.87
CA GLU A 75 4.06 -8.56 -4.22
C GLU A 75 2.67 -8.76 -4.83
N PHE A 76 1.88 -7.71 -5.02
CA PHE A 76 0.52 -7.82 -5.59
C PHE A 76 0.49 -8.45 -6.99
N GLU A 77 1.50 -8.16 -7.83
CA GLU A 77 1.62 -8.72 -9.18
C GLU A 77 1.92 -10.24 -9.21
N LYS A 78 2.23 -10.87 -8.07
CA LYS A 78 2.52 -12.31 -8.01
C LYS A 78 1.27 -13.19 -8.05
N ARG A 79 0.11 -12.67 -7.66
CA ARG A 79 -1.14 -13.44 -7.51
C ARG A 79 -2.33 -12.74 -8.14
N ASP A 80 -3.33 -13.52 -8.51
CA ASP A 80 -4.60 -12.98 -9.05
C ASP A 80 -5.48 -12.43 -7.92
N PHE A 81 -6.47 -11.63 -8.30
CA PHE A 81 -7.39 -11.00 -7.36
C PHE A 81 -8.06 -11.97 -6.40
N ALA A 82 -8.50 -13.13 -6.90
CA ALA A 82 -9.18 -14.13 -6.08
C ALA A 82 -8.26 -14.74 -5.00
N GLU A 83 -6.97 -14.91 -5.31
CA GLU A 83 -5.97 -15.41 -4.37
C GLU A 83 -5.72 -14.38 -3.26
N TRP A 84 -5.57 -13.10 -3.62
CA TRP A 84 -5.44 -12.02 -2.65
C TRP A 84 -6.68 -11.85 -1.79
N GLN A 85 -7.87 -11.95 -2.37
CA GLN A 85 -9.13 -11.89 -1.63
C GLN A 85 -9.19 -12.99 -0.56
N ALA A 86 -8.77 -14.21 -0.88
CA ALA A 86 -8.74 -15.31 0.08
C ALA A 86 -7.72 -15.06 1.21
N VAL A 87 -6.54 -14.51 0.89
CA VAL A 87 -5.52 -14.14 1.88
C VAL A 87 -6.06 -13.08 2.85
N PHE A 88 -6.62 -12.00 2.34
CA PHE A 88 -7.08 -10.88 3.18
C PHE A 88 -8.39 -11.18 3.92
N ALA A 89 -9.23 -12.09 3.43
CA ALA A 89 -10.43 -12.52 4.15
C ALA A 89 -10.13 -13.36 5.41
N ALA A 90 -8.89 -13.85 5.55
CA ALA A 90 -8.44 -14.64 6.70
C ALA A 90 -7.73 -13.80 7.78
N LEU A 91 -7.60 -12.49 7.58
CA LEU A 91 -7.11 -11.53 8.57
C LEU A 91 -8.23 -11.09 9.51
#